data_AF-A0A534YN94-F1
#
_entry.id   AF-A0A534YN94-F1
#
_cell.length_a   1.000
_cell.length_b   1.000
_cell.length_c   1.000
_cell.angle_alpha   90.00
_cell.angle_beta   90.00
_cell.angle_gamma   90.00
#
_symmetry.space_group_name_H-M   'P 1'
#
loop_
_entity.id
_entity.type
_entity.pdbx_description
1 polymer ?
#
loop_
_entity_poly.entity_id
_entity_poly.type
_entity_poly.pdbx_seq_one_letter_code
_entity_poly.pdbx_strand_id
1 'polypeptide(L)' 'MDIFAAKFSAAGTHLWSQIFGSSYIDTGNAVAVGTSGNVLVTGSFEAAVDFGSGPLTNAGSFDVFLLSRAP' A
#
# COMPACT_ATOMS: atom_id res chain seq x y z
N MET A 1 7.73 1.52 -10.67
CA MET A 1 6.33 1.25 -11.10
C MET A 1 5.65 0.99 -9.80
N ASP A 2 4.71 1.84 -9.40
CA ASP A 2 4.45 2.03 -7.98
C ASP A 2 3.04 1.57 -7.63
N ILE A 3 2.80 1.33 -6.35
CA ILE A 3 1.50 0.95 -5.81
C ILE A 3 0.65 2.21 -5.67
N PHE A 4 -0.55 2.21 -6.23
CA PHE A 4 -1.55 3.25 -5.98
C PHE A 4 -2.75 2.67 -5.24
N ALA A 5 -3.17 3.33 -4.16
CA ALA A 5 -4.40 3.02 -3.45
C ALA A 5 -5.27 4.26 -3.30
N ALA A 6 -6.58 4.10 -3.45
CA ALA A 6 -7.56 5.15 -3.20
C ALA A 6 -8.78 4.60 -2.47
N LYS A 7 -9.38 5.43 -1.62
CA LYS A 7 -10.62 5.13 -0.92
C LYS A 7 -11.68 6.15 -1.33
N PHE A 8 -12.88 5.65 -1.57
CA PHE A 8 -14.06 6.43 -1.90
C PHE A 8 -15.18 6.11 -0.89
N SER A 9 -16.09 7.05 -0.70
CA SER A 9 -17.34 6.84 0.03
C SER A 9 -18.27 5.93 -0.79
N ALA A 10 -19.34 5.43 -0.15
CA ALA A 10 -20.39 4.69 -0.85
C ALA A 10 -21.08 5.52 -1.96
N ALA A 11 -21.04 6.85 -1.87
CA ALA A 11 -21.56 7.76 -2.89
C ALA A 11 -20.53 8.06 -4.01
N GLY A 12 -19.35 7.42 -3.98
CA GLY A 12 -18.28 7.66 -4.95
C GLY A 12 -17.44 8.91 -4.67
N THR A 13 -17.62 9.57 -3.52
CA THR A 13 -16.80 10.71 -3.12
C THR A 13 -15.38 10.25 -2.77
N HIS A 14 -14.35 10.86 -3.36
CA HIS A 14 -12.96 10.59 -2.98
C HIS A 14 -12.73 10.96 -1.51
N LEU A 15 -12.12 10.05 -0.76
CA LEU A 15 -11.76 10.26 0.65
C LEU A 15 -10.24 10.46 0.77
N TRP A 16 -9.45 9.59 0.14
CA TRP A 16 -8.01 9.74 0.06
C TRP A 16 -7.44 8.91 -1.10
N SER A 17 -6.22 9.27 -1.51
CA SER A 17 -5.37 8.47 -2.39
C SER A 17 -3.92 8.60 -1.98
N GLN A 18 -3.15 7.54 -2.17
CA GLN A 18 -1.72 7.53 -1.87
C GLN A 18 -0.97 6.63 -2.83
N ILE A 19 0.24 7.05 -3.18
CA ILE A 19 1.24 6.26 -3.90
C ILE A 19 2.23 5.74 -2.88
N PHE A 20 2.60 4.47 -3.02
CA PHE A 20 3.66 3.82 -2.26
C PHE A 20 4.60 3.17 -3.27
N GLY A 21 5.89 3.30 -3.03
CA GLY A 21 6.86 2.68 -3.92
C GLY A 21 8.28 2.97 -3.49
N SER A 22 9.16 2.22 -4.10
CA SER A 22 10.59 2.31 -4.01
C SER A 22 11.15 2.97 -5.28
N SER A 23 12.47 2.93 -5.46
CA SER A 23 13.12 3.36 -6.70
C SER A 23 12.98 2.34 -7.85
N TYR A 24 12.30 1.21 -7.62
CA TYR A 24 12.22 0.06 -8.53
C TYR A 24 10.75 -0.37 -8.80
N ILE A 25 10.51 -1.65 -9.09
CA ILE A 25 9.17 -2.18 -9.35
C ILE A 25 8.51 -2.59 -8.03
N ASP A 26 7.32 -2.07 -7.80
CA ASP A 26 6.45 -2.43 -6.69
C ASP A 26 5.07 -2.79 -7.22
N THR A 27 4.47 -3.83 -6.67
CA THR A 27 3.20 -4.38 -7.15
C THR A 27 2.20 -4.48 -6.02
N GLY A 28 1.00 -3.94 -6.22
CA GLY A 28 -0.15 -4.18 -5.35
C GLY A 28 -0.90 -5.42 -5.81
N ASN A 29 -1.12 -6.38 -4.91
CA ASN A 29 -1.70 -7.69 -5.23
C ASN A 29 -3.15 -7.83 -4.76
N ALA A 30 -3.50 -7.24 -3.62
CA ALA A 30 -4.87 -7.30 -3.08
C ALA A 30 -5.17 -6.13 -2.15
N VAL A 31 -6.47 -5.84 -1.99
CA VAL A 31 -7.02 -4.87 -1.04
C VAL A 31 -8.19 -5.49 -0.29
N ALA A 32 -8.30 -5.22 1.01
CA ALA A 32 -9.45 -5.57 1.83
C ALA A 32 -9.83 -4.40 2.74
N VAL A 33 -11.11 -4.30 3.10
CA VAL A 33 -11.61 -3.32 4.07
C VAL A 33 -12.15 -4.08 5.27
N GLY A 34 -11.59 -3.82 6.46
CA GLY A 34 -12.07 -4.41 7.70
C GLY A 34 -13.36 -3.75 8.21
N THR A 35 -14.02 -4.37 9.19
CA THR A 35 -15.29 -3.89 9.74
C THR A 35 -15.19 -2.54 10.46
N SER A 36 -13.99 -2.15 10.90
CA SER A 36 -13.71 -0.82 11.47
C SER A 36 -13.35 0.23 10.41
N GLY A 37 -13.40 -0.11 9.12
CA GLY A 37 -13.10 0.80 8.01
C GLY A 37 -11.62 0.95 7.69
N ASN A 38 -10.75 0.18 8.36
CA ASN A 38 -9.34 0.08 8.05
C ASN A 38 -9.14 -0.60 6.67
N VAL A 39 -8.20 -0.09 5.89
CA VAL A 39 -7.86 -0.62 4.57
C VAL A 39 -6.55 -1.40 4.68
N LEU A 40 -6.59 -2.66 4.28
CA LEU A 40 -5.43 -3.53 4.16
C LEU A 40 -5.01 -3.60 2.70
N VAL A 41 -3.72 -3.42 2.42
CA VAL A 41 -3.14 -3.59 1.09
C VAL A 41 -1.97 -4.57 1.20
N THR A 42 -1.90 -5.52 0.28
CA THR A 42 -0.79 -6.47 0.19
C THR A 42 -0.10 -6.38 -1.16
N GLY A 43 1.18 -6.71 -1.21
CA GLY A 43 1.94 -6.68 -2.46
C GLY A 43 3.40 -7.05 -2.26
N SER A 44 4.24 -6.64 -3.20
CA SER A 44 5.69 -6.80 -3.14
C SER A 44 6.43 -5.53 -3.55
N PHE A 45 7.64 -5.35 -3.04
CA PHE A 45 8.53 -4.21 -3.32
C PHE A 45 9.96 -4.68 -3.59
N GLU A 46 10.69 -3.97 -4.46
CA GLU A 46 12.02 -4.36 -4.94
C GLU A 46 13.18 -3.57 -4.31
N ALA A 47 12.91 -2.38 -3.78
CA ALA A 47 13.90 -1.55 -3.10
C ALA A 47 13.29 -0.88 -1.87
N ALA A 48 14.10 -0.13 -1.10
CA ALA A 48 13.63 0.50 0.13
C ALA A 48 12.36 1.34 -0.10
N VAL A 49 11.32 1.06 0.68
CA VAL A 49 9.99 1.70 0.61
C VAL A 49 9.58 2.22 1.99
N ASP A 50 8.94 3.38 2.04
CA ASP A 50 8.36 3.92 3.27
C ASP A 50 6.83 3.95 3.13
N PHE A 51 6.15 3.16 3.97
CA PHE A 51 4.69 3.13 4.03
C PHE A 51 4.10 4.09 5.08
N GLY A 52 4.92 4.95 5.68
CA GLY A 52 4.55 5.95 6.70
C GLY A 52 5.11 5.68 8.10
N SER A 53 5.96 4.67 8.27
CA SER A 53 6.60 4.32 9.54
C SER A 53 8.13 4.27 9.47
N GLY A 54 8.70 4.81 8.39
CA GLY A 54 10.12 4.72 8.08
C GLY A 54 10.44 3.65 7.04
N PRO A 55 11.68 3.62 6.53
CA PRO A 55 12.06 2.77 5.42
C PRO A 55 12.09 1.29 5.81
N LEU A 56 11.48 0.46 4.98
CA LEU A 56 11.61 -0.99 4.97
C LEU A 56 12.54 -1.37 3.81
N THR A 57 13.65 -2.03 4.12
CA THR A 57 14.60 -2.54 3.13
C THR A 57 14.32 -4.01 2.86
N ASN A 58 14.29 -4.38 1.59
CA ASN A 58 14.12 -5.77 1.18
C ASN A 58 15.38 -6.59 1.45
N ALA A 59 15.22 -7.89 1.73
CA ALA A 59 16.29 -8.84 2.00
C ALA A 59 16.70 -9.68 0.78
N GLY A 60 16.36 -9.23 -0.45
CA GLY A 60 16.54 -10.01 -1.67
C GLY A 60 16.20 -9.22 -2.94
N SER A 61 15.52 -9.84 -3.90
CA SER A 61 15.00 -9.13 -5.08
C SER A 61 13.63 -8.51 -4.77
N PHE A 62 12.66 -9.30 -4.32
CA PHE A 62 11.34 -8.80 -3.91
C PHE A 62 10.99 -9.32 -2.51
N ASP A 63 10.48 -8.44 -1.66
CA ASP A 63 9.86 -8.82 -0.38
C ASP A 63 8.36 -8.49 -0.37
N VAL A 64 7.60 -9.25 0.41
CA VAL A 64 6.16 -9.05 0.59
C VAL A 64 5.87 -7.99 1.65
N PHE A 65 4.77 -7.25 1.48
CA PHE A 65 4.28 -6.33 2.50
C PHE A 65 2.80 -6.56 2.82
N LEU A 66 2.44 -6.20 4.05
CA LEU A 66 1.07 -5.95 4.49
C LEU A 66 1.01 -4.55 5.08
N LEU A 67 0.27 -3.66 4.44
CA LEU A 67 0.00 -2.31 4.89
C LEU A 67 -1.39 -2.25 5.51
N SER A 68 -1.50 -1.66 6.70
CA SER A 68 -2.78 -1.28 7.30
C SER A 68 -2.90 0.23 7.38
N ARG A 69 -3.94 0.79 6.76
CA ARG A 69 -4.29 2.21 6.84
C ARG A 69 -5.56 2.39 7.67
N ALA A 70 -5.51 3.30 8.63
CA ALA A 70 -6.69 3.74 9.36
C ALA A 70 -7.74 4.37 8.40
N PRO A 71 -9.02 4.44 8.80
CA PRO A 71 -10.12 4.91 7.96
C PRO A 71 -9.88 6.23 7.23
#